data_AF-A0A0M5K5P7-F1
#
_entry.id   AF-A0A0M5K5P7-F1
#
_cell.length_a   1.000
_cell.length_b   1.000
_cell.length_c   1.000
_cell.angle_alpha   90.00
_cell.angle_beta   90.00
_cell.angle_gamma   90.00
#
_symmetry.space_group_name_H-M   'P 1'
#
loop_
_entity.id
_entity.type
_entity.pdbx_description
1 polymer ?
#
loop_
_entity_poly.entity_id
_entity_poly.type
_entity_poly.pdbx_seq_one_letter_code
_entity_poly.pdbx_strand_id
1 'polypeptide(L)'
;MESEAKSLVGPSGWALRQLGLWRPPGAAPAGPRLLAAFFVVATDALVSTSSAVQLAVDTPTNPETLRDVFFQTTCSGAWAIRTVLFMQQRDRLQRLVMTLLDTRKRYAENVPGTRSSYDRGAAIVFFAWQMLPLTAISLWALEPATVPAEPVLVGNTTVVLRREPLVLWLPIDTQRSPTYEVVFVMQVIGIATVSEVSVLLDIFFVSLMIHVTAEVEVLSGNVLNIHLSTLDGQLTQSREYGDGRLSYKGGGQLAAIDEPTDLSAAGSGYLPNKTLFYSQDMDDAQRRLYACLKTNIQHHQTIIHCVNELEEAMSNSTYLILLVNALTICLHAFGFVELFQGGGKGPAVVKRLLACPIYMGQTALFCVIGQSLIDHSERLLDSAFSCGWPSADRRFCSALLIFMRQASQPLKIRVGKIVTLSRNSFLQIMNVSYTIFNMLLNTQ
;
A
#
# COMPACT_ATOMS: atom_id res chain seq x y z
N MET A 1 -8.61 -19.44 3.50
CA MET A 1 -9.17 -18.07 3.63
C MET A 1 -8.45 -17.24 4.69
N GLU A 2 -8.50 -17.57 5.99
CA GLU A 2 -7.83 -16.76 7.02
C GLU A 2 -6.30 -16.74 6.88
N SER A 3 -5.67 -17.87 6.54
CA SER A 3 -4.21 -17.94 6.30
C SER A 3 -3.79 -17.15 5.05
N GLU A 4 -4.62 -17.14 4.01
CA GLU A 4 -4.34 -16.43 2.76
C GLU A 4 -4.52 -14.92 2.92
N ALA A 5 -5.53 -14.50 3.68
CA ALA A 5 -5.72 -13.10 4.05
C ALA A 5 -4.57 -12.56 4.90
N LYS A 6 -4.02 -13.38 5.81
CA LYS A 6 -2.80 -13.05 6.55
C LYS A 6 -1.60 -12.91 5.63
N SER A 7 -1.49 -13.75 4.61
CA SER A 7 -0.41 -13.66 3.62
C SER A 7 -0.49 -12.38 2.79
N LEU A 8 -1.69 -11.97 2.36
CA LEU A 8 -1.90 -10.79 1.52
C LEU A 8 -1.62 -9.48 2.28
N VAL A 9 -2.21 -9.33 3.46
CA VAL A 9 -2.03 -8.10 4.25
C VAL A 9 -0.67 -8.11 4.96
N GLY A 10 -0.07 -9.28 5.11
CA GLY A 10 1.27 -9.45 5.67
C GLY A 10 1.36 -9.10 7.16
N PRO A 11 2.56 -8.70 7.62
CA PRO A 11 2.82 -8.41 9.04
C PRO A 11 1.96 -7.27 9.61
N SER A 12 1.64 -6.25 8.82
CA SER A 12 0.80 -5.11 9.28
C SER A 12 -0.62 -5.55 9.62
N GLY A 13 -1.22 -6.41 8.80
CA GLY A 13 -2.53 -6.99 9.06
C GLY A 13 -2.55 -7.88 10.31
N TRP A 14 -1.45 -8.61 10.55
CA TRP A 14 -1.30 -9.38 11.79
C TRP A 14 -1.22 -8.47 13.02
N ALA A 15 -0.39 -7.42 12.98
CA ALA A 15 -0.21 -6.49 14.10
C ALA A 15 -1.51 -5.72 14.42
N LEU A 16 -2.17 -5.15 13.40
CA LEU A 16 -3.46 -4.47 13.57
C LEU A 16 -4.55 -5.40 14.11
N ARG A 17 -4.47 -6.70 13.83
CA ARG A 17 -5.39 -7.67 14.40
C ARG A 17 -5.18 -7.90 15.89
N GLN A 18 -3.92 -7.94 16.34
CA GLN A 18 -3.63 -8.06 17.78
C GLN A 18 -4.08 -6.82 18.53
N LEU A 19 -3.92 -5.64 17.92
CA LEU A 19 -4.43 -4.36 18.43
C LEU A 19 -5.96 -4.25 18.35
N GLY A 20 -6.66 -5.23 17.77
CA GLY A 20 -8.10 -5.21 17.60
C GLY A 20 -8.62 -4.21 16.57
N LEU A 21 -7.71 -3.54 15.86
CA LEU A 21 -7.99 -2.54 14.85
C LEU A 21 -8.40 -3.13 13.50
N TRP A 22 -7.96 -4.35 13.22
CA TRP A 22 -8.28 -5.09 12.00
C TRP A 22 -8.79 -6.48 12.32
N ARG A 23 -9.62 -7.05 11.44
CA ARG A 23 -10.05 -8.45 11.53
C ARG A 23 -10.08 -9.06 10.14
N PRO A 24 -9.62 -10.31 9.98
CA PRO A 24 -9.84 -11.01 8.73
C PRO A 24 -11.34 -11.28 8.55
N PRO A 25 -11.80 -11.36 7.30
CA PRO A 25 -13.19 -11.60 6.98
C PRO A 25 -13.68 -12.95 7.54
N GLY A 26 -14.89 -12.96 8.09
CA GLY A 26 -15.48 -14.13 8.76
C GLY A 26 -15.04 -14.36 10.21
N ALA A 27 -14.13 -13.55 10.76
CA ALA A 27 -13.73 -13.68 12.17
C ALA A 27 -14.72 -12.98 13.11
N ALA A 28 -15.23 -13.73 14.08
CA ALA A 28 -16.09 -13.20 15.14
C ALA A 28 -15.36 -12.16 16.02
N PRO A 29 -16.08 -11.19 16.60
CA PRO A 29 -15.54 -10.32 17.63
C PRO A 29 -15.08 -11.14 18.84
N ALA A 30 -13.77 -11.28 19.01
CA ALA A 30 -13.21 -11.84 20.22
C ALA A 30 -13.15 -10.74 21.30
N GLY A 31 -13.75 -11.00 22.47
CA GLY A 31 -13.71 -10.12 23.65
C GLY A 31 -12.34 -9.47 23.93
N PRO A 32 -11.21 -10.21 24.00
CA PRO A 32 -9.90 -9.61 24.29
C PRO A 32 -9.43 -8.61 23.21
N ARG A 33 -9.82 -8.81 21.95
CA ARG A 33 -9.44 -7.89 20.86
C ARG A 33 -10.30 -6.62 20.85
N LEU A 34 -11.55 -6.71 21.29
CA LEU A 34 -12.38 -5.51 21.51
C LEU A 34 -11.80 -4.64 22.62
N LEU A 35 -11.36 -5.26 23.71
CA LEU A 35 -10.68 -4.56 24.81
C LEU A 35 -9.38 -3.91 24.31
N ALA A 36 -8.54 -4.63 23.56
CA ALA A 36 -7.32 -4.06 22.99
C ALA A 36 -7.60 -2.83 22.11
N ALA A 37 -8.62 -2.90 21.24
CA ALA A 37 -9.01 -1.75 20.41
C ALA A 37 -9.51 -0.57 21.25
N PHE A 38 -10.27 -0.82 22.32
CA PHE A 38 -10.70 0.21 23.25
C PHE A 38 -9.51 0.88 23.93
N PHE A 39 -8.54 0.10 24.42
CA PHE A 39 -7.33 0.65 25.02
C PHE A 39 -6.54 1.53 24.04
N VAL A 40 -6.35 1.08 22.80
CA VAL A 40 -5.65 1.86 21.77
C VAL A 40 -6.37 3.19 21.50
N VAL A 41 -7.68 3.16 21.27
CA VAL A 41 -8.47 4.38 21.01
C VAL A 41 -8.48 5.31 22.23
N ALA A 42 -8.55 4.75 23.44
CA ALA A 42 -8.48 5.52 24.67
C ALA A 42 -7.10 6.17 24.85
N THR A 43 -6.01 5.47 24.51
CA THR A 43 -4.65 6.03 24.53
C THR A 43 -4.49 7.14 23.49
N ASP A 44 -4.95 6.94 22.25
CA ASP A 44 -4.95 7.97 21.20
C ASP A 44 -5.69 9.24 21.66
N ALA A 45 -6.90 9.06 22.20
CA ALA A 45 -7.73 10.15 22.70
C ALA A 45 -7.09 10.85 23.91
N LEU A 46 -6.52 10.09 24.85
CA LEU A 46 -5.83 10.64 26.01
C LEU A 46 -4.64 11.49 25.57
N VAL A 47 -3.74 10.96 24.72
CA VAL A 47 -2.58 11.72 24.24
C VAL A 47 -3.02 12.99 23.52
N SER A 48 -3.98 12.91 22.60
CA SER A 48 -4.45 14.08 21.85
C SER A 48 -5.11 15.15 22.73
N THR A 49 -6.02 14.75 23.62
CA THR A 49 -6.70 15.69 24.53
C THR A 49 -5.73 16.31 25.53
N SER A 50 -4.78 15.53 26.03
CA SER A 50 -3.77 15.99 26.98
C SER A 50 -2.92 17.12 26.39
N SER A 51 -2.45 16.98 25.14
CA SER A 51 -1.68 18.03 24.46
C SER A 51 -2.53 19.25 24.12
N ALA A 52 -3.80 19.06 23.75
CA ALA A 52 -4.73 20.17 23.49
C ALA A 52 -5.04 20.99 24.76
N VAL A 53 -5.20 20.32 25.90
CA VAL A 53 -5.41 20.97 27.20
C VAL A 53 -4.19 21.80 27.60
N GLN A 54 -2.98 21.30 27.40
CA GLN A 54 -1.76 22.09 27.64
C GLN A 54 -1.80 23.40 26.84
N LEU A 55 -2.12 23.33 25.55
CA LEU A 55 -2.15 24.51 24.69
C LEU A 55 -3.22 25.54 25.13
N ALA A 56 -4.33 25.07 25.69
CA ALA A 56 -5.48 25.89 26.09
C ALA A 56 -5.36 26.49 27.50
N VAL A 57 -4.77 25.76 28.45
CA VAL A 57 -4.73 26.12 29.87
C VAL A 57 -3.42 26.81 30.24
N ASP A 58 -2.30 26.34 29.69
CA ASP A 58 -0.95 26.80 30.05
C ASP A 58 -0.09 26.90 28.79
N THR A 59 -0.42 27.88 27.95
CA THR A 59 0.27 28.12 26.68
C THR A 59 1.75 28.41 26.94
N PRO A 60 2.69 27.58 26.42
CA PRO A 60 4.11 27.80 26.62
C PRO A 60 4.56 29.15 26.07
N THR A 61 5.34 29.90 26.86
CA THR A 61 5.90 31.20 26.45
C THR A 61 7.14 31.06 25.58
N ASN A 62 7.87 29.95 25.71
CA ASN A 62 9.04 29.66 24.88
C ASN A 62 8.59 29.20 23.47
N PRO A 63 9.05 29.87 22.39
CA PRO A 63 8.61 29.59 21.02
C PRO A 63 8.95 28.16 20.56
N GLU A 64 10.08 27.59 20.99
CA GLU A 64 10.45 26.21 20.67
C GLU A 64 9.49 25.20 21.30
N THR A 65 9.14 25.44 22.57
CA THR A 65 8.24 24.57 23.33
C THR A 65 6.81 24.68 22.81
N LEU A 66 6.38 25.90 22.48
CA LEU A 66 5.07 26.15 21.86
C LEU A 66 4.93 25.39 20.54
N ARG A 67 5.97 25.43 19.68
CA ARG A 67 5.98 24.69 18.41
C ARG A 67 5.90 23.18 18.64
N ASP A 68 6.62 22.64 19.61
CA ASP A 68 6.60 21.20 19.92
C ASP A 68 5.23 20.75 20.43
N VAL A 69 4.59 21.53 21.31
CA VAL A 69 3.23 21.25 21.79
C VAL A 69 2.21 21.36 20.65
N PHE A 70 2.33 22.37 19.77
CA PHE A 70 1.45 22.53 18.62
C PHE A 70 1.58 21.37 17.62
N PHE A 71 2.81 20.98 17.31
CA PHE A 71 3.11 19.82 16.46
C PHE A 71 2.54 18.55 17.07
N GLN A 72 2.80 18.28 18.36
CA GLN A 72 2.29 17.10 19.04
C GLN A 72 0.77 17.05 19.03
N THR A 73 0.10 18.17 19.33
CA THR A 73 -1.38 18.26 19.34
C THR A 73 -1.95 17.99 17.95
N THR A 74 -1.36 18.59 16.93
CA THR A 74 -1.81 18.43 15.53
C THR A 74 -1.63 17.00 15.04
N CYS A 75 -0.46 16.41 15.26
CA CYS A 75 -0.17 15.04 14.82
C CYS A 75 -0.99 14.00 15.59
N SER A 76 -1.02 14.07 16.93
CA SER A 76 -1.80 13.12 17.74
C SER A 76 -3.29 13.19 17.46
N GLY A 77 -3.86 14.39 17.28
CA GLY A 77 -5.25 14.56 16.88
C GLY A 77 -5.53 13.96 15.50
N ALA A 78 -4.65 14.21 14.52
CA ALA A 78 -4.77 13.64 13.19
C ALA A 78 -4.69 12.10 13.19
N TRP A 79 -3.76 11.53 13.96
CA TRP A 79 -3.63 10.07 14.10
C TRP A 79 -4.85 9.46 14.78
N ALA A 80 -5.39 10.07 15.83
CA ALA A 80 -6.61 9.62 16.49
C ALA A 80 -7.82 9.63 15.53
N ILE A 81 -8.02 10.74 14.80
CA ILE A 81 -9.08 10.84 13.77
C ILE A 81 -8.89 9.76 12.71
N ARG A 82 -7.65 9.54 12.26
CA ARG A 82 -7.32 8.53 11.27
C ARG A 82 -7.63 7.11 11.75
N THR A 83 -7.29 6.78 13.00
CA THR A 83 -7.63 5.50 13.62
C THR A 83 -9.13 5.27 13.54
N VAL A 84 -9.95 6.26 13.95
CA VAL A 84 -11.42 6.20 13.89
C VAL A 84 -11.93 6.03 12.46
N LEU A 85 -11.41 6.80 11.50
CA LEU A 85 -11.78 6.70 10.08
C LEU A 85 -11.48 5.30 9.52
N PHE A 86 -10.33 4.72 9.88
CA PHE A 86 -10.01 3.35 9.52
C PHE A 86 -11.01 2.36 10.14
N MET A 87 -11.42 2.58 11.40
CA MET A 87 -12.42 1.72 12.04
C MET A 87 -13.76 1.72 11.31
N GLN A 88 -14.19 2.87 10.81
CA GLN A 88 -15.43 3.03 10.07
C GLN A 88 -15.40 2.30 8.71
N GLN A 89 -14.24 2.18 8.08
CA GLN A 89 -14.08 1.52 6.78
C GLN A 89 -13.69 0.03 6.86
N ARG A 90 -13.67 -0.57 8.07
CA ARG A 90 -13.22 -1.96 8.27
C ARG A 90 -13.95 -2.97 7.39
N ASP A 91 -15.28 -2.90 7.31
CA ASP A 91 -16.08 -3.87 6.54
C ASP A 91 -15.82 -3.73 5.03
N ARG A 92 -15.55 -2.51 4.57
CA ARG A 92 -15.15 -2.25 3.18
C ARG A 92 -13.79 -2.87 2.88
N LEU A 93 -12.82 -2.61 3.73
CA LEU A 93 -11.48 -3.17 3.61
C LEU A 93 -11.49 -4.70 3.65
N GLN A 94 -12.35 -5.31 4.46
CA GLN A 94 -12.53 -6.76 4.49
C GLN A 94 -13.05 -7.31 3.17
N ARG A 95 -14.07 -6.66 2.60
CA ARG A 95 -14.59 -7.01 1.27
C ARG A 95 -13.52 -6.86 0.19
N LEU A 96 -12.75 -5.77 0.22
CA LEU A 96 -11.64 -5.55 -0.72
C LEU A 96 -10.59 -6.67 -0.63
N VAL A 97 -10.15 -7.03 0.57
CA VAL A 97 -9.20 -8.14 0.77
C VAL A 97 -9.77 -9.46 0.25
N MET A 98 -11.06 -9.74 0.49
CA MET A 98 -11.72 -10.93 -0.07
C MET A 98 -11.73 -10.93 -1.58
N THR A 99 -12.12 -9.81 -2.20
CA THR A 99 -12.16 -9.67 -3.65
C THR A 99 -10.77 -9.88 -4.25
N LEU A 100 -9.72 -9.34 -3.63
CA LEU A 100 -8.33 -9.56 -4.06
C LEU A 100 -7.90 -11.03 -3.96
N LEU A 101 -8.23 -11.71 -2.86
CA LEU A 101 -7.91 -13.13 -2.70
C LEU A 101 -8.66 -14.00 -3.72
N ASP A 102 -9.93 -13.70 -3.96
CA ASP A 102 -10.75 -14.42 -4.95
C ASP A 102 -10.25 -14.13 -6.38
N THR A 103 -9.77 -12.91 -6.64
CA THR A 103 -9.09 -12.55 -7.90
C THR A 103 -7.81 -13.37 -8.09
N ARG A 104 -6.96 -13.47 -7.06
CA ARG A 104 -5.73 -14.28 -7.08
C ARG A 104 -5.99 -15.76 -7.36
N LYS A 105 -7.12 -16.30 -6.89
CA LYS A 105 -7.53 -17.69 -7.13
C LYS A 105 -8.12 -17.91 -8.51
N ARG A 106 -8.93 -16.97 -8.99
CA ARG A 106 -9.64 -17.08 -10.27
C ARG A 106 -8.73 -16.86 -11.48
N TYR A 107 -7.75 -15.96 -11.37
CA TYR A 107 -6.89 -15.60 -12.49
C TYR A 107 -5.47 -16.09 -12.25
N ALA A 108 -5.04 -17.10 -13.02
CA ALA A 108 -3.68 -17.62 -13.00
C ALA A 108 -2.68 -16.55 -13.51
N GLU A 109 -1.43 -16.64 -13.05
CA GLU A 109 -0.35 -15.81 -13.57
C GLU A 109 0.36 -16.53 -14.71
N ASN A 110 0.36 -15.96 -15.92
CA ASN A 110 1.11 -16.52 -17.05
C ASN A 110 2.63 -16.35 -16.86
N VAL A 111 3.05 -15.30 -16.16
CA VAL A 111 4.45 -15.08 -15.75
C VAL A 111 4.58 -15.52 -14.29
N PRO A 112 5.19 -16.68 -14.00
CA PRO A 112 5.27 -17.19 -12.65
C PRO A 112 6.14 -16.27 -11.78
N GLY A 113 5.69 -16.05 -10.55
CA GLY A 113 6.45 -15.30 -9.54
C GLY A 113 6.18 -13.79 -9.50
N THR A 114 5.36 -13.23 -10.39
CA THR A 114 4.96 -11.82 -10.35
C THR A 114 4.35 -11.48 -9.00
N ARG A 115 3.30 -12.20 -8.57
CA ARG A 115 2.65 -11.95 -7.26
C ARG A 115 3.63 -12.08 -6.09
N SER A 116 4.49 -13.09 -6.11
CA SER A 116 5.50 -13.32 -5.06
C SER A 116 6.52 -12.17 -4.94
N SER A 117 6.86 -11.53 -6.06
CA SER A 117 7.78 -10.38 -6.08
C SER A 117 7.15 -9.17 -5.40
N TYR A 118 5.87 -8.89 -5.68
CA TYR A 118 5.13 -7.81 -5.01
C TYR A 118 4.87 -8.11 -3.53
N ASP A 119 4.60 -9.37 -3.17
CA ASP A 119 4.46 -9.79 -1.76
C ASP A 119 5.77 -9.53 -0.99
N ARG A 120 6.93 -9.85 -1.59
CA ARG A 120 8.26 -9.53 -1.03
C ARG A 120 8.50 -8.02 -0.98
N GLY A 121 8.10 -7.28 -2.00
CA GLY A 121 8.19 -5.81 -2.03
C GLY A 121 7.39 -5.18 -0.89
N ALA A 122 6.16 -5.61 -0.66
CA ALA A 122 5.33 -5.16 0.45
C ALA A 122 5.96 -5.46 1.82
N ALA A 123 6.59 -6.64 1.98
CA ALA A 123 7.32 -6.98 3.19
C ALA A 123 8.56 -6.10 3.41
N ILE A 124 9.33 -5.80 2.36
CA ILE A 124 10.48 -4.89 2.44
C ILE A 124 10.01 -3.49 2.86
N VAL A 125 8.93 -2.99 2.25
CA VAL A 125 8.32 -1.70 2.64
C VAL A 125 7.91 -1.74 4.12
N PHE A 126 7.27 -2.81 4.60
CA PHE A 126 6.92 -2.97 6.01
C PHE A 126 8.15 -2.84 6.92
N PHE A 127 9.20 -3.61 6.69
CA PHE A 127 10.38 -3.59 7.56
C PHE A 127 11.12 -2.25 7.48
N ALA A 128 11.29 -1.68 6.28
CA ALA A 128 11.93 -0.38 6.11
C ALA A 128 11.16 0.73 6.84
N TRP A 129 9.82 0.71 6.75
CA TRP A 129 8.96 1.73 7.36
C TRP A 129 8.79 1.58 8.87
N GLN A 130 9.05 0.39 9.42
CA GLN A 130 9.02 0.10 10.86
C GLN A 130 10.29 0.58 11.58
N MET A 131 11.45 0.53 10.94
CA MET A 131 12.72 0.94 11.56
C MET A 131 12.79 2.45 11.82
N LEU A 132 12.20 3.27 10.94
CA LEU A 132 12.27 4.74 11.04
C LEU A 132 11.54 5.31 12.28
N PRO A 133 10.28 4.96 12.57
CA PRO A 133 9.60 5.40 13.80
C PRO A 133 10.26 4.88 15.07
N LEU A 134 10.70 3.63 15.09
CA LEU A 134 11.38 3.04 16.26
C LEU A 134 12.63 3.83 16.63
N THR A 135 13.45 4.19 15.64
CA THR A 135 14.62 5.04 15.87
C THR A 135 14.22 6.44 16.32
N ALA A 136 13.24 7.08 15.66
CA ALA A 136 12.78 8.42 16.02
C ALA A 136 12.22 8.51 17.47
N ILE A 137 11.38 7.54 17.87
CA ILE A 137 10.82 7.46 19.23
C ILE A 137 11.93 7.21 20.25
N SER A 138 12.90 6.35 19.93
CA SER A 138 14.04 6.09 20.81
C SER A 138 14.89 7.34 21.02
N LEU A 139 15.20 8.09 19.95
CA LEU A 139 15.91 9.36 20.06
C LEU A 139 15.12 10.39 20.88
N TRP A 140 13.80 10.46 20.69
CA TRP A 140 12.92 11.34 21.44
C TRP A 140 12.86 10.96 22.93
N ALA A 141 12.71 9.68 23.26
CA ALA A 141 12.64 9.20 24.65
C ALA A 141 13.96 9.39 25.40
N LEU A 142 15.11 9.39 24.70
CA LEU A 142 16.43 9.64 25.28
C LEU A 142 16.78 11.13 25.42
N GLU A 143 15.97 12.03 24.87
CA GLU A 143 16.24 13.47 24.89
C GLU A 143 16.43 14.04 26.31
N PRO A 144 15.57 13.71 27.30
CA PRO A 144 15.73 14.24 28.66
C PRO A 144 17.03 13.84 29.34
N ALA A 145 17.65 12.73 28.91
CA ALA A 145 18.92 12.26 29.45
C ALA A 145 20.15 12.88 28.74
N THR A 146 19.98 13.35 27.50
CA THR A 146 21.08 13.86 26.66
C THR A 146 21.19 15.38 26.68
N VAL A 147 20.11 16.08 27.03
CA VAL A 147 20.09 17.55 27.16
C VAL A 147 20.07 17.92 28.64
N PRO A 148 21.08 18.68 29.14
CA PRO A 148 21.11 19.08 30.55
C PRO A 148 19.90 19.94 30.90
N ALA A 149 19.30 19.66 32.06
CA ALA A 149 18.18 20.42 32.60
C ALA A 149 18.57 21.89 32.82
N GLU A 150 17.71 22.81 32.40
CA GLU A 150 17.93 24.24 32.62
C GLU A 150 17.50 24.63 34.05
N PRO A 151 18.34 25.36 34.80
CA PRO A 151 17.96 25.87 36.11
C PRO A 151 16.93 26.98 35.95
N VAL A 152 15.77 26.84 36.60
CA VAL A 152 14.72 27.85 36.62
C VAL A 152 14.74 28.58 37.96
N LEU A 153 14.70 29.91 37.92
CA LEU A 153 14.58 30.76 39.10
C LEU A 153 13.12 30.79 39.57
N VAL A 154 12.85 30.20 40.72
CA VAL A 154 11.54 30.26 41.38
C VAL A 154 11.71 31.06 42.67
N GLY A 155 11.33 32.33 42.64
CA GLY A 155 11.59 33.28 43.73
C GLY A 155 13.08 33.54 43.93
N ASN A 156 13.60 33.29 45.14
CA ASN A 156 15.04 33.42 45.46
C ASN A 156 15.83 32.11 45.30
N THR A 157 15.19 31.03 44.87
CA THR A 157 15.81 29.70 44.76
C THR A 157 15.95 29.28 43.30
N THR A 158 17.12 28.77 42.92
CA THR A 158 17.33 28.08 41.65
C THR A 158 16.92 26.63 41.80
N VAL A 159 15.89 26.22 41.06
CA VAL A 159 15.42 24.83 41.03
C VAL A 159 15.75 24.24 39.66
N VAL A 160 16.42 23.10 39.64
CA VAL A 160 16.68 22.36 38.40
C VAL A 160 15.48 21.45 38.15
N LEU A 161 14.60 21.83 37.22
CA LEU A 161 13.46 21.00 36.84
C LEU A 161 13.89 19.87 35.90
N ARG A 162 13.36 18.67 36.14
CA ARG A 162 13.52 17.55 35.22
C ARG A 162 12.68 17.81 33.98
N ARG A 163 13.29 17.61 32.81
CA ARG A 163 12.62 17.78 31.52
C ARG A 163 11.63 16.63 31.31
N GLU A 164 10.38 16.97 31.03
CA GLU A 164 9.36 15.96 30.71
C GLU A 164 9.38 15.62 29.21
N PRO A 165 9.15 14.36 28.81
CA PRO A 165 9.06 13.96 27.41
C PRO A 165 7.95 14.72 26.66
N LEU A 166 6.78 14.81 27.29
CA LEU A 166 5.66 15.64 26.85
C LEU A 166 5.40 16.73 27.87
N VAL A 167 5.34 17.98 27.42
CA VAL A 167 4.83 19.08 28.23
C VAL A 167 3.33 18.90 28.36
N LEU A 168 2.90 18.36 29.50
CA LEU A 168 1.51 18.06 29.78
C LEU A 168 1.07 18.61 31.13
N TRP A 169 -0.07 19.27 31.15
CA TRP A 169 -0.71 19.72 32.37
C TRP A 169 -1.34 18.53 33.08
N LEU A 170 -0.77 18.15 34.22
CA LEU A 170 -1.30 17.13 35.12
C LEU A 170 -1.61 17.76 36.49
N PRO A 171 -2.72 17.37 37.14
CA PRO A 171 -3.09 17.88 38.47
C PRO A 171 -2.23 17.30 39.61
N ILE A 172 -1.03 16.79 39.29
CA ILE A 172 -0.13 16.07 40.21
C ILE A 172 1.28 16.63 40.01
N ASP A 173 2.04 16.78 41.10
CA ASP A 173 3.45 17.17 41.05
C ASP A 173 4.30 16.05 40.41
N THR A 174 4.66 16.26 39.14
CA THR A 174 5.42 15.34 38.29
C THR A 174 6.92 15.38 38.56
N GLN A 175 7.43 16.32 39.36
CA GLN A 175 8.86 16.52 39.57
C GLN A 175 9.43 15.65 40.71
N ARG A 176 8.56 15.01 41.50
CA ARG A 176 8.95 14.14 42.62
C ARG A 176 9.13 12.68 42.18
N SER A 177 10.10 11.99 42.79
CA SER A 177 10.23 10.54 42.67
C SER A 177 9.29 9.83 43.65
N PRO A 178 8.56 8.76 43.27
CA PRO A 178 8.62 8.00 42.00
C PRO A 178 7.65 8.49 40.90
N THR A 179 6.89 9.56 41.13
CA THR A 179 5.85 10.05 40.21
C THR A 179 6.42 10.41 38.83
N TYR A 180 7.56 11.08 38.79
CA TYR A 180 8.25 11.44 37.54
C TYR A 180 8.52 10.20 36.69
N GLU A 181 9.13 9.18 37.28
CA GLU A 181 9.55 7.96 36.58
C GLU A 181 8.33 7.19 36.04
N VAL A 182 7.24 7.14 36.80
CA VAL A 182 5.99 6.49 36.38
C VAL A 182 5.34 7.25 35.22
N VAL A 183 5.19 8.57 35.33
CA VAL A 183 4.59 9.41 34.28
C VAL A 183 5.44 9.36 33.00
N PHE A 184 6.76 9.41 33.13
CA PHE A 184 7.70 9.28 32.01
C PHE A 184 7.46 7.98 31.24
N VAL A 185 7.41 6.84 31.92
CA VAL A 185 7.19 5.54 31.29
C VAL A 185 5.82 5.48 30.61
N MET A 186 4.78 6.00 31.27
CA MET A 186 3.43 6.05 30.69
C MET A 186 3.38 6.91 29.41
N GLN A 187 4.03 8.08 29.39
CA GLN A 187 4.08 8.96 28.22
C GLN A 187 4.82 8.29 27.05
N VAL A 188 5.96 7.64 27.31
CA VAL A 188 6.72 6.94 26.28
C VAL A 188 5.92 5.79 25.68
N ILE A 189 5.27 4.97 26.51
CA ILE A 189 4.39 3.88 26.04
C ILE A 189 3.20 4.44 25.25
N GLY A 190 2.59 5.52 25.73
CA GLY A 190 1.47 6.19 25.07
C GLY A 190 1.84 6.62 23.65
N ILE A 191 2.88 7.43 23.50
CA ILE A 191 3.32 7.91 22.18
C ILE A 191 3.78 6.77 21.29
N ALA A 192 4.53 5.80 21.82
CA ALA A 192 4.95 4.65 21.05
C ALA A 192 3.75 3.89 20.48
N THR A 193 2.69 3.74 21.28
CA THR A 193 1.45 3.08 20.84
C THR A 193 0.75 3.88 19.73
N VAL A 194 0.55 5.20 19.93
CA VAL A 194 -0.13 6.05 18.92
C VAL A 194 0.66 6.06 17.59
N SER A 195 1.97 6.23 17.68
CA SER A 195 2.85 6.26 16.50
C SER A 195 2.86 4.92 15.77
N GLU A 196 2.97 3.81 16.49
CA GLU A 196 2.98 2.46 15.91
C GLU A 196 1.67 2.16 15.19
N VAL A 197 0.54 2.51 15.79
CA VAL A 197 -0.78 2.38 15.16
C VAL A 197 -0.82 3.16 13.85
N SER A 198 -0.41 4.43 13.85
CA SER A 198 -0.41 5.25 12.62
C SER A 198 0.42 4.61 11.50
N VAL A 199 1.62 4.12 11.83
CA VAL A 199 2.55 3.48 10.89
C VAL A 199 1.95 2.20 10.31
N LEU A 200 1.33 1.37 11.16
CA LEU A 200 0.67 0.14 10.73
C LEU A 200 -0.50 0.42 9.78
N LEU A 201 -1.27 1.49 10.03
CA LEU A 201 -2.35 1.92 9.13
C LEU A 201 -1.82 2.35 7.76
N ASP A 202 -0.71 3.09 7.72
CA ASP A 202 -0.07 3.47 6.45
C ASP A 202 0.37 2.24 5.66
N ILE A 203 1.11 1.33 6.29
CA ILE A 203 1.62 0.14 5.64
C ILE A 203 0.48 -0.77 5.17
N PHE A 204 -0.62 -0.83 5.92
CA PHE A 204 -1.81 -1.58 5.50
C PHE A 204 -2.38 -1.04 4.17
N PHE A 205 -2.61 0.27 4.06
CA PHE A 205 -3.10 0.87 2.81
C PHE A 205 -2.10 0.72 1.66
N VAL A 206 -0.82 1.00 1.92
CA VAL A 206 0.24 0.86 0.93
C VAL A 206 0.37 -0.57 0.44
N SER A 207 0.27 -1.56 1.34
CA SER A 207 0.25 -2.98 0.98
C SER A 207 -0.90 -3.27 0.02
N LEU A 208 -2.13 -2.82 0.32
CA LEU A 208 -3.26 -3.02 -0.59
C LEU A 208 -3.04 -2.36 -1.95
N MET A 209 -2.47 -1.16 -2.01
CA MET A 209 -2.11 -0.49 -3.26
C MET A 209 -1.11 -1.34 -4.07
N ILE A 210 -0.05 -1.84 -3.43
CA ILE A 210 0.97 -2.71 -4.05
C ILE A 210 0.31 -3.97 -4.65
N HIS A 211 -0.59 -4.60 -3.91
CA HIS A 211 -1.28 -5.82 -4.35
C HIS A 211 -2.24 -5.56 -5.52
N VAL A 212 -2.95 -4.42 -5.51
CA VAL A 212 -3.79 -4.02 -6.64
C VAL A 212 -2.93 -3.74 -7.88
N THR A 213 -1.79 -3.05 -7.73
CA THR A 213 -0.83 -2.85 -8.83
C THR A 213 -0.30 -4.18 -9.36
N ALA A 214 -0.03 -5.15 -8.49
CA ALA A 214 0.39 -6.49 -8.91
C ALA A 214 -0.66 -7.18 -9.80
N GLU A 215 -1.95 -7.03 -9.48
CA GLU A 215 -3.01 -7.61 -10.30
C GLU A 215 -3.14 -6.92 -11.67
N VAL A 216 -2.83 -5.62 -11.78
CA VAL A 216 -2.73 -4.93 -13.07
C VAL A 216 -1.59 -5.51 -13.91
N GLU A 217 -0.43 -5.77 -13.30
CA GLU A 217 0.72 -6.36 -14.01
C GLU A 217 0.44 -7.81 -14.45
N VAL A 218 -0.21 -8.60 -13.60
CA VAL A 218 -0.66 -9.96 -13.96
C VAL A 218 -1.63 -9.91 -15.13
N LEU A 219 -2.60 -9.00 -15.09
CA LEU A 219 -3.54 -8.80 -16.20
C LEU A 219 -2.80 -8.41 -17.49
N SER A 220 -1.86 -7.47 -17.41
CA SER A 220 -1.04 -7.03 -18.54
C SER A 220 -0.28 -8.20 -19.18
N GLY A 221 0.39 -9.02 -18.37
CA GLY A 221 1.07 -10.23 -18.84
C GLY A 221 0.11 -11.29 -19.40
N ASN A 222 -1.08 -11.43 -18.81
CA ASN A 222 -2.10 -12.38 -19.29
C ASN A 222 -2.69 -11.96 -20.65
N VAL A 223 -2.92 -10.65 -20.83
CA VAL A 223 -3.42 -10.09 -22.09
C VAL A 223 -2.36 -10.19 -23.19
N LEU A 224 -1.10 -9.87 -22.88
CA LEU A 224 0.00 -9.95 -23.85
C LEU A 224 0.18 -11.38 -24.39
N ASN A 225 0.02 -12.40 -23.54
CA ASN A 225 0.29 -13.80 -23.86
C ASN A 225 -0.97 -14.61 -24.26
N ILE A 226 -2.08 -13.96 -24.63
CA ILE A 226 -3.32 -14.65 -25.03
C ILE A 226 -3.07 -15.72 -26.11
N HIS A 227 -2.25 -15.42 -27.11
CA HIS A 227 -1.95 -16.36 -28.20
C HIS A 227 -1.11 -17.57 -27.75
N LEU A 228 -0.14 -17.37 -26.86
CA LEU A 228 0.71 -18.44 -26.32
C LEU A 228 -0.10 -19.41 -25.45
N SER A 229 -1.02 -18.90 -24.63
CA SER A 229 -1.90 -19.73 -23.79
C SER A 229 -2.81 -20.65 -24.63
N THR A 230 -3.17 -20.23 -25.84
CA THR A 230 -3.98 -21.02 -26.76
C THR A 230 -3.18 -22.17 -27.38
N LEU A 231 -1.93 -21.90 -27.76
CA LEU A 231 -1.02 -22.91 -28.32
C LEU A 231 -0.67 -23.99 -27.30
N ASP A 232 -0.42 -23.61 -26.05
CA ASP A 232 -0.14 -24.58 -24.97
C ASP A 232 -1.35 -25.49 -24.69
N GLY A 233 -2.56 -24.91 -24.69
CA GLY A 233 -3.81 -25.66 -24.58
C GLY A 233 -4.06 -26.64 -25.74
N GLN A 234 -3.58 -26.34 -26.95
CA GLN A 234 -3.63 -27.26 -28.09
C GLN A 234 -2.59 -28.39 -27.96
N LEU A 235 -1.38 -28.09 -27.48
CA LEU A 235 -0.32 -29.08 -27.27
C LEU A 235 -0.67 -30.08 -26.16
N THR A 236 -1.23 -29.60 -25.05
CA THR A 236 -1.69 -30.46 -23.94
C THR A 236 -2.83 -31.37 -24.38
N GLN A 237 -3.83 -30.83 -25.10
CA GLN A 237 -4.94 -31.64 -25.62
C GLN A 237 -4.48 -32.67 -26.66
N SER A 238 -3.51 -32.32 -27.51
CA SER A 238 -2.90 -33.25 -28.47
C SER A 238 -2.10 -34.35 -27.77
N ARG A 239 -1.43 -34.04 -26.66
CA ARG A 239 -0.69 -34.99 -25.85
C ARG A 239 -1.61 -35.97 -25.12
N GLU A 240 -2.72 -35.49 -24.54
CA GLU A 240 -3.74 -36.35 -23.92
C GLU A 240 -4.44 -37.25 -24.95
N TYR A 241 -4.70 -36.77 -26.17
CA TYR A 241 -5.27 -37.59 -27.24
C TYR A 241 -4.26 -38.59 -27.82
N GLY A 242 -2.96 -38.26 -27.81
CA GLY A 242 -1.87 -39.12 -28.26
C GLY A 242 -1.50 -40.24 -27.28
N ASP A 243 -1.66 -40.02 -25.98
CA ASP A 243 -1.31 -41.00 -24.93
C ASP A 243 -2.34 -42.16 -24.86
N GLY A 244 -3.52 -42.00 -25.44
CA GLY A 244 -4.52 -43.07 -25.59
C GLY A 244 -4.18 -44.13 -26.66
N ARG A 245 -3.08 -44.00 -27.42
CA ARG A 245 -2.76 -44.88 -28.56
C ARG A 245 -1.43 -45.62 -28.52
N LEU A 246 -0.59 -45.44 -27.50
CA LEU A 246 0.71 -46.12 -27.44
C LEU A 246 0.75 -47.21 -26.36
N SER A 247 -0.02 -48.28 -26.56
CA SER A 247 0.31 -49.60 -26.00
C SER A 247 1.30 -50.27 -26.95
N TYR A 248 2.59 -50.16 -26.62
CA TYR A 248 3.68 -50.83 -27.32
C TYR A 248 3.57 -52.35 -27.12
N LYS A 249 3.14 -53.10 -28.15
CA LYS A 249 3.45 -54.53 -28.29
C LYS A 249 4.60 -54.65 -29.29
N GLY A 250 5.69 -55.23 -28.83
CA GLY A 250 6.97 -55.21 -29.52
C GLY A 250 7.10 -56.14 -30.73
N GLY A 251 8.28 -56.04 -31.34
CA GLY A 251 8.92 -57.06 -32.17
C GLY A 251 8.89 -56.78 -33.67
N GLY A 252 10.05 -56.49 -34.26
CA GLY A 252 10.31 -56.78 -35.68
C GLY A 252 10.95 -55.66 -36.49
N GLN A 253 12.27 -55.80 -36.71
CA GLN A 253 13.06 -55.46 -37.89
C GLN A 253 12.89 -54.08 -38.59
N LEU A 254 13.99 -53.30 -38.57
CA LEU A 254 14.25 -52.22 -39.52
C LEU A 254 14.48 -52.78 -40.93
N ALA A 255 13.80 -52.23 -41.94
CA ALA A 255 14.17 -52.35 -43.35
C ALA A 255 14.00 -51.00 -44.06
N ALA A 256 14.85 -50.82 -45.07
CA ALA A 256 15.35 -49.56 -45.59
C ALA A 256 14.35 -48.70 -46.38
N ILE A 257 14.76 -47.45 -46.49
CA ILE A 257 14.24 -46.35 -47.31
C ILE A 257 14.31 -46.74 -48.79
N ASP A 258 13.22 -46.56 -49.53
CA ASP A 258 13.23 -46.27 -50.97
C ASP A 258 12.12 -45.25 -51.28
N GLU A 259 12.49 -44.21 -52.03
CA GLU A 259 11.64 -43.11 -52.52
C GLU A 259 11.19 -43.40 -53.99
N PRO A 260 10.36 -42.56 -54.64
CA PRO A 260 9.02 -42.95 -55.07
C PRO A 260 8.89 -43.16 -56.59
N THR A 261 7.94 -43.99 -57.00
CA THR A 261 7.53 -44.07 -58.41
C THR A 261 6.01 -44.10 -58.55
N ASP A 262 5.56 -43.26 -59.49
CA ASP A 262 4.32 -43.29 -60.23
C ASP A 262 3.06 -42.61 -59.66
N LEU A 263 2.89 -41.36 -60.13
CA LEU A 263 1.58 -40.81 -60.47
C LEU A 263 0.92 -41.71 -61.53
N SER A 264 -0.24 -42.30 -61.21
CA SER A 264 -1.49 -42.03 -61.93
C SER A 264 -2.63 -42.95 -61.48
N ALA A 265 -3.84 -42.39 -61.53
CA ALA A 265 -5.14 -43.06 -61.55
C ALA A 265 -5.68 -43.69 -60.24
N ALA A 266 -6.32 -42.85 -59.43
CA ALA A 266 -7.56 -43.17 -58.72
C ALA A 266 -8.31 -41.84 -58.52
N GLY A 267 -9.47 -41.63 -59.12
CA GLY A 267 -10.70 -42.22 -58.62
C GLY A 267 -11.39 -41.20 -57.72
N SER A 268 -12.44 -40.56 -58.25
CA SER A 268 -13.37 -39.73 -57.49
C SER A 268 -13.78 -40.44 -56.19
N GLY A 269 -13.38 -39.89 -55.04
CA GLY A 269 -13.63 -40.54 -53.75
C GLY A 269 -13.13 -39.72 -52.58
N TYR A 270 -14.06 -39.02 -51.92
CA TYR A 270 -14.00 -38.59 -50.52
C TYR A 270 -12.79 -37.76 -50.05
N LEU A 271 -12.93 -36.43 -50.15
CA LEU A 271 -12.25 -35.45 -49.27
C LEU A 271 -13.25 -34.72 -48.32
N PRO A 272 -14.02 -35.35 -47.40
CA PRO A 272 -14.85 -34.58 -46.47
C PRO A 272 -14.26 -34.44 -45.06
N ASN A 273 -13.13 -35.08 -44.70
CA ASN A 273 -12.69 -35.08 -43.29
C ASN A 273 -11.52 -34.15 -42.96
N LYS A 274 -10.56 -33.93 -43.86
CA LYS A 274 -9.34 -33.16 -43.52
C LYS A 274 -9.59 -31.65 -43.48
N THR A 275 -10.40 -31.15 -44.42
CA THR A 275 -10.87 -29.76 -44.47
C THR A 275 -11.87 -29.45 -43.37
N LEU A 276 -12.76 -30.41 -43.04
CA LEU A 276 -13.75 -30.26 -41.98
C LEU A 276 -13.09 -30.28 -40.60
N PHE A 277 -12.12 -31.18 -40.37
CA PHE A 277 -11.30 -31.20 -39.15
C PHE A 277 -10.47 -29.91 -38.99
N TYR A 278 -9.83 -29.42 -40.07
CA TYR A 278 -9.10 -28.15 -40.04
C TYR A 278 -10.03 -26.95 -39.75
N SER A 279 -11.23 -26.92 -40.34
CA SER A 279 -12.21 -25.85 -40.08
C SER A 279 -12.74 -25.86 -38.64
N GLN A 280 -12.86 -27.04 -38.04
CA GLN A 280 -13.34 -27.21 -36.68
C GLN A 280 -12.27 -26.82 -35.65
N ASP A 281 -11.01 -27.19 -35.88
CA ASP A 281 -9.87 -26.80 -35.03
C ASP A 281 -9.65 -25.28 -35.03
N MET A 282 -9.82 -24.63 -36.20
CA MET A 282 -9.75 -23.17 -36.30
C MET A 282 -10.91 -22.45 -35.57
N ASP A 283 -12.14 -22.96 -35.66
CA ASP A 283 -13.27 -22.37 -34.92
C ASP A 283 -13.10 -22.57 -33.40
N ASP A 284 -12.61 -23.73 -32.97
CA ASP A 284 -12.32 -24.01 -31.56
C ASP A 284 -11.17 -23.13 -31.02
N ALA A 285 -10.13 -22.86 -31.81
CA ALA A 285 -9.05 -21.94 -31.44
C ALA A 285 -9.57 -20.50 -31.27
N GLN A 286 -10.40 -20.01 -32.18
CA GLN A 286 -10.99 -18.66 -32.10
C GLN A 286 -11.94 -18.52 -30.90
N ARG A 287 -12.73 -19.57 -30.60
CA ARG A 287 -13.58 -19.62 -29.40
C ARG A 287 -12.75 -19.54 -28.11
N ARG A 288 -11.60 -20.22 -28.05
CA ARG A 288 -10.67 -20.16 -26.91
C ARG A 288 -10.05 -18.77 -26.76
N LEU A 289 -9.56 -18.17 -27.83
CA LEU A 289 -9.03 -16.79 -27.84
C LEU A 289 -10.06 -15.81 -27.28
N TYR A 290 -11.31 -15.89 -27.73
CA TYR A 290 -12.39 -15.06 -27.22
C TYR A 290 -12.71 -15.32 -25.73
N ALA A 291 -12.70 -16.58 -25.30
CA ALA A 291 -12.92 -16.95 -23.89
C ALA A 291 -11.79 -16.43 -22.97
N CYS A 292 -10.53 -16.50 -23.41
CA CYS A 292 -9.38 -15.94 -22.71
C CYS A 292 -9.51 -14.41 -22.59
N LEU A 293 -9.84 -13.71 -23.68
CA LEU A 293 -10.06 -12.27 -23.65
C LEU A 293 -11.22 -11.90 -22.71
N LYS A 294 -12.33 -12.63 -22.76
CA LYS A 294 -13.48 -12.41 -21.86
C LYS A 294 -13.06 -12.54 -20.38
N THR A 295 -12.24 -13.53 -20.06
CA THR A 295 -11.73 -13.76 -18.70
C THR A 295 -10.84 -12.59 -18.26
N ASN A 296 -9.95 -12.09 -19.14
CA ASN A 296 -9.13 -10.91 -18.87
C ASN A 296 -9.96 -9.63 -18.69
N ILE A 297 -11.04 -9.46 -19.46
CA ILE A 297 -11.97 -8.34 -19.28
C ILE A 297 -12.64 -8.40 -17.90
N GLN A 298 -13.05 -9.59 -17.46
CA GLN A 298 -13.63 -9.79 -16.12
C GLN A 298 -12.59 -9.50 -15.01
N HIS A 299 -11.34 -9.88 -15.22
CA HIS A 299 -10.23 -9.55 -14.31
C HIS A 299 -10.05 -8.04 -14.20
N HIS A 300 -10.01 -7.34 -15.33
CA HIS A 300 -9.91 -5.87 -15.38
C HIS A 300 -11.07 -5.17 -14.66
N GLN A 301 -12.31 -5.62 -14.88
CA GLN A 301 -13.48 -5.09 -14.18
C GLN A 301 -13.38 -5.28 -12.67
N THR A 302 -12.86 -6.44 -12.24
CA THR A 302 -12.63 -6.72 -10.82
C THR A 302 -11.55 -5.82 -10.24
N ILE A 303 -10.46 -5.56 -10.98
CA ILE A 303 -9.39 -4.63 -10.58
C ILE A 303 -9.93 -3.21 -10.44
N ILE A 304 -10.71 -2.72 -11.42
CA ILE A 304 -11.35 -1.39 -11.35
C ILE A 304 -12.20 -1.28 -10.07
N HIS A 305 -12.99 -2.32 -9.77
CA HIS A 305 -13.77 -2.36 -8.54
C HIS A 305 -12.88 -2.31 -7.30
N CYS A 306 -11.79 -3.08 -7.24
CA CYS A 306 -10.82 -3.04 -6.14
C CYS A 306 -10.19 -1.64 -5.96
N VAL A 307 -9.81 -0.96 -7.05
CA VAL A 307 -9.26 0.41 -7.00
C VAL A 307 -10.29 1.39 -6.42
N ASN A 308 -11.55 1.30 -6.85
CA ASN A 308 -12.61 2.18 -6.34
C ASN A 308 -12.89 1.95 -4.86
N GLU A 309 -12.96 0.69 -4.42
CA GLU A 309 -13.13 0.34 -3.00
C GLU A 309 -11.94 0.80 -2.16
N LEU A 310 -10.72 0.67 -2.68
CA LEU A 310 -9.49 1.13 -2.03
C LEU A 310 -9.50 2.66 -1.91
N GLU A 311 -9.83 3.37 -2.99
CA GLU A 311 -9.95 4.83 -3.02
C GLU A 311 -10.92 5.31 -1.95
N GLU A 312 -12.14 4.78 -1.91
CA GLU A 312 -13.15 5.17 -0.93
C GLU A 312 -12.71 4.87 0.52
N ALA A 313 -12.07 3.72 0.75
CA ALA A 313 -11.62 3.33 2.08
C ALA A 313 -10.51 4.24 2.62
N MET A 314 -9.60 4.69 1.76
CA MET A 314 -8.45 5.49 2.18
C MET A 314 -8.63 7.00 1.98
N SER A 315 -9.66 7.45 1.26
CA SER A 315 -9.77 8.84 0.78
C SER A 315 -9.61 9.89 1.87
N ASN A 316 -10.44 9.85 2.91
CA ASN A 316 -10.43 10.85 3.99
C ASN A 316 -9.18 10.71 4.88
N SER A 317 -8.83 9.46 5.20
CA SER A 317 -7.69 9.11 6.05
C SER A 317 -6.36 9.58 5.47
N THR A 318 -6.12 9.32 4.19
CA THR A 318 -4.89 9.71 3.50
C THR A 318 -4.88 11.19 3.16
N TYR A 319 -6.02 11.81 2.84
CA TYR A 319 -6.06 13.27 2.66
C TYR A 319 -5.65 14.03 3.93
N LEU A 320 -6.19 13.62 5.09
CA LEU A 320 -5.85 14.23 6.38
C LEU A 320 -4.35 14.14 6.67
N ILE A 321 -3.73 12.96 6.47
CA ILE A 321 -2.29 12.82 6.77
C ILE A 321 -1.41 13.61 5.81
N LEU A 322 -1.79 13.74 4.53
CA LEU A 322 -1.01 14.54 3.57
C LEU A 322 -1.04 16.04 3.93
N LEU A 323 -2.19 16.55 4.39
CA LEU A 323 -2.31 17.93 4.86
C LEU A 323 -1.46 18.17 6.13
N VAL A 324 -1.55 17.26 7.09
CA VAL A 324 -0.80 17.34 8.35
C VAL A 324 0.70 17.24 8.08
N ASN A 325 1.12 16.34 7.18
CA ASN A 325 2.52 16.22 6.78
C ASN A 325 3.06 17.50 6.17
N ALA A 326 2.28 18.20 5.33
CA ALA A 326 2.69 19.47 4.74
C ALA A 326 2.97 20.53 5.82
N LEU A 327 2.07 20.65 6.79
CA LEU A 327 2.22 21.56 7.93
C LEU A 327 3.43 21.16 8.79
N THR A 328 3.57 19.87 9.10
CA THR A 328 4.67 19.34 9.91
C THR A 328 6.04 19.56 9.25
N ILE A 329 6.18 19.31 7.95
CA ILE A 329 7.41 19.57 7.19
C ILE A 329 7.80 21.05 7.31
N CYS A 330 6.82 21.96 7.15
CA CYS A 330 7.02 23.38 7.32
C CYS A 330 7.49 23.76 8.74
N LEU A 331 6.83 23.25 9.78
CA LEU A 331 7.20 23.53 11.18
C LEU A 331 8.60 23.03 11.54
N HIS A 332 8.98 21.85 11.05
CA HIS A 332 10.34 21.32 11.25
C HIS A 332 11.39 22.14 10.50
N ALA A 333 11.11 22.56 9.26
CA ALA A 333 12.02 23.41 8.49
C ALA A 333 12.22 24.77 9.17
N PHE A 334 11.13 25.40 9.63
CA PHE A 334 11.17 26.65 10.38
C PHE A 334 11.99 26.51 11.66
N GLY A 335 11.70 25.47 12.46
CA GLY A 335 12.45 25.22 13.69
C GLY A 335 13.90 24.84 13.50
N PHE A 336 14.26 24.26 12.36
CA PHE A 336 15.65 24.04 11.99
C PHE A 336 16.37 25.37 11.72
N VAL A 337 15.78 26.28 10.94
CA VAL A 337 16.40 27.56 10.59
C VAL A 337 16.57 28.45 11.82
N GLU A 338 15.53 28.60 12.63
CA GLU A 338 15.58 29.39 13.87
C GLU A 338 16.68 28.90 14.81
N LEU A 339 16.72 27.59 15.06
CA LEU A 339 17.70 26.99 15.97
C LEU A 339 19.12 27.05 15.39
N PHE A 340 19.28 26.88 14.08
CA PHE A 340 20.59 26.96 13.43
C PHE A 340 21.16 28.38 13.46
N GLN A 341 20.34 29.39 13.18
CA GLN A 341 20.75 30.80 13.21
C GLN A 341 20.93 31.33 14.63
N GLY A 342 20.11 30.87 15.58
CA GLY A 342 20.16 31.24 16.98
C GLY A 342 21.33 30.63 17.78
N GLY A 343 22.26 29.92 17.14
CA GLY A 343 23.40 29.28 17.82
C GLY A 343 23.02 28.04 18.64
N GLY A 344 21.96 27.35 18.24
CA GLY A 344 21.41 26.19 18.93
C GLY A 344 22.42 25.05 19.11
N LYS A 345 22.23 24.29 20.20
CA LYS A 345 23.09 23.15 20.55
C LYS A 345 22.94 22.03 19.52
N GLY A 346 24.06 21.40 19.14
CA GLY A 346 24.12 20.35 18.11
C GLY A 346 23.04 19.26 18.18
N PRO A 347 22.74 18.66 19.36
CA PRO A 347 21.73 17.60 19.46
C PRO A 347 20.32 18.02 19.05
N ALA A 348 19.91 19.26 19.39
CA ALA A 348 18.59 19.77 19.05
C ALA A 348 18.48 20.07 17.54
N VAL A 349 19.55 20.60 16.92
CA VAL A 349 19.62 20.84 15.46
C VAL A 349 19.53 19.53 14.69
N VAL A 350 20.30 18.52 15.11
CA VAL A 350 20.30 17.20 14.48
C VAL A 350 18.92 16.53 14.58
N LYS A 351 18.24 16.61 15.74
CA LYS A 351 16.88 16.11 15.91
C LYS A 351 15.90 16.72 14.89
N ARG A 352 15.93 18.05 14.71
CA ARG A 352 15.05 18.75 13.76
C ARG A 352 15.33 18.33 12.32
N LEU A 353 16.61 18.20 11.97
CA LEU A 353 17.04 17.77 10.64
C LEU A 353 16.60 16.33 10.33
N LEU A 354 16.72 15.41 11.29
CA LEU A 354 16.37 14.00 11.10
C LEU A 354 14.85 13.74 11.09
N ALA A 355 14.05 14.60 11.71
CA ALA A 355 12.59 14.43 11.75
C ALA A 355 11.91 14.71 10.40
N CYS A 356 12.38 15.72 9.65
CA CYS A 356 11.74 16.16 8.40
C CYS A 356 11.66 15.06 7.30
N PRO A 357 12.74 14.29 7.02
CA PRO A 357 12.69 13.20 6.04
C PRO A 357 11.65 12.12 6.32
N ILE A 358 11.24 11.91 7.57
CA ILE A 358 10.24 10.89 7.93
C ILE A 358 8.88 11.25 7.31
N TYR A 359 8.44 12.50 7.48
CA TYR A 359 7.16 12.99 6.95
C TYR A 359 7.17 13.18 5.43
N MET A 360 8.31 13.63 4.89
CA MET A 360 8.52 13.67 3.43
C MET A 360 8.45 12.26 2.84
N GLY A 361 9.11 11.31 3.49
CA GLY A 361 9.10 9.91 3.11
C GLY A 361 7.70 9.30 3.16
N GLN A 362 6.90 9.57 4.19
CA GLN A 362 5.54 9.04 4.31
C GLN A 362 4.66 9.54 3.17
N THR A 363 4.77 10.83 2.84
CA THR A 363 4.08 11.46 1.71
C THR A 363 4.55 10.85 0.38
N ALA A 364 5.86 10.68 0.21
CA ALA A 364 6.45 10.07 -0.97
C ALA A 364 5.98 8.62 -1.15
N LEU A 365 5.88 7.85 -0.06
CA LEU A 365 5.45 6.45 -0.10
C LEU A 365 4.07 6.30 -0.76
N PHE A 366 3.07 7.06 -0.31
CA PHE A 366 1.74 7.03 -0.93
C PHE A 366 1.77 7.48 -2.39
N CYS A 367 2.49 8.57 -2.69
CA CYS A 367 2.53 9.15 -4.03
C CYS A 367 3.29 8.28 -5.05
N VAL A 368 4.38 7.63 -4.65
CA VAL A 368 5.18 6.75 -5.51
C VAL A 368 4.43 5.46 -5.81
N ILE A 369 3.80 4.85 -4.81
CA ILE A 369 3.01 3.63 -5.02
C ILE A 369 1.74 3.95 -5.83
N GLY A 370 1.11 5.11 -5.60
CA GLY A 370 0.02 5.60 -6.44
C GLY A 370 0.45 5.83 -7.89
N GLN A 371 1.63 6.42 -8.10
CA GLN A 371 2.22 6.59 -9.44
C GLN A 371 2.49 5.22 -10.10
N SER A 372 3.01 4.26 -9.35
CA SER A 372 3.25 2.91 -9.86
C SER A 372 1.97 2.28 -10.40
N LEU A 373 0.85 2.40 -9.68
CA LEU A 373 -0.46 1.92 -10.17
C LEU A 373 -0.85 2.58 -11.51
N ILE A 374 -0.67 3.89 -11.62
CA ILE A 374 -0.94 4.65 -12.84
C ILE A 374 -0.08 4.11 -13.99
N ASP A 375 1.24 4.02 -13.79
CA ASP A 375 2.19 3.59 -14.82
C ASP A 375 1.89 2.16 -15.32
N HIS A 376 1.55 1.23 -14.43
CA HIS A 376 1.20 -0.14 -14.82
C HIS A 376 -0.15 -0.20 -15.55
N SER A 377 -1.11 0.64 -15.16
CA SER A 377 -2.41 0.72 -15.84
C SER A 377 -2.30 1.31 -17.25
N GLU A 378 -1.37 2.23 -17.50
CA GLU A 378 -1.12 2.79 -18.84
C GLU A 378 -0.51 1.73 -19.77
N ARG A 379 0.45 0.94 -19.28
CA ARG A 379 1.08 -0.16 -20.03
C ARG A 379 0.11 -1.26 -20.45
N LEU A 380 -1.00 -1.41 -19.73
CA LEU A 380 -2.02 -2.41 -20.07
C LEU A 380 -2.55 -2.22 -21.50
N LEU A 381 -2.66 -0.97 -21.96
CA LEU A 381 -3.07 -0.67 -23.33
C LEU A 381 -2.08 -1.20 -24.36
N ASP A 382 -0.78 -1.01 -24.12
CA ASP A 382 0.27 -1.50 -25.01
C ASP A 382 0.26 -3.03 -25.09
N SER A 383 0.12 -3.70 -23.93
CA SER A 383 -0.04 -5.16 -23.86
C SER A 383 -1.28 -5.66 -24.61
N ALA A 384 -2.40 -4.93 -24.52
CA ALA A 384 -3.61 -5.21 -25.28
C ALA A 384 -3.40 -5.07 -26.78
N PHE A 385 -2.64 -4.05 -27.21
CA PHE A 385 -2.31 -3.83 -28.62
C PHE A 385 -1.41 -4.93 -29.18
N SER A 386 -0.50 -5.44 -28.37
CA SER A 386 0.46 -6.47 -28.75
C SER A 386 -0.03 -7.92 -28.57
N CYS A 387 -1.29 -8.17 -28.22
CA CYS A 387 -1.80 -9.52 -27.90
C CYS A 387 -1.96 -10.52 -29.08
N GLY A 388 -1.47 -10.18 -30.28
CA GLY A 388 -1.56 -11.06 -31.46
C GLY A 388 -2.94 -11.07 -32.14
N TRP A 389 -3.69 -9.98 -32.04
CA TRP A 389 -5.06 -9.85 -32.59
C TRP A 389 -5.23 -9.82 -34.13
N PRO A 390 -4.22 -9.52 -34.98
CA PRO A 390 -4.45 -9.43 -36.45
C PRO A 390 -4.99 -10.70 -37.12
N SER A 391 -4.76 -11.87 -36.53
CA SER A 391 -5.28 -13.17 -37.00
C SER A 391 -6.58 -13.62 -36.31
N ALA A 392 -7.14 -12.78 -35.42
CA ALA A 392 -8.33 -13.11 -34.65
C ALA A 392 -9.63 -12.75 -35.38
N ASP A 393 -10.72 -13.39 -34.98
CA ASP A 393 -12.04 -13.16 -35.57
C ASP A 393 -12.62 -11.78 -35.23
N ARG A 394 -13.67 -11.37 -35.97
CA ARG A 394 -14.33 -10.06 -35.78
C ARG A 394 -14.88 -9.89 -34.36
N ARG A 395 -15.31 -10.99 -33.72
CA ARG A 395 -15.89 -10.98 -32.37
C ARG A 395 -14.82 -10.62 -31.34
N PHE A 396 -13.64 -11.24 -31.42
CA PHE A 396 -12.48 -10.92 -30.59
C PHE A 396 -12.05 -9.47 -30.79
N CYS A 397 -11.84 -9.04 -32.04
CA CYS A 397 -11.40 -7.68 -32.36
C CYS A 397 -12.36 -6.61 -31.80
N SER A 398 -13.68 -6.84 -31.92
CA SER A 398 -14.68 -5.91 -31.38
C SER A 398 -14.62 -5.81 -29.85
N ALA A 399 -14.45 -6.94 -29.15
CA ALA A 399 -14.33 -6.96 -27.70
C ALA A 399 -13.01 -6.33 -27.23
N LEU A 400 -11.91 -6.58 -27.95
CA LEU A 400 -10.60 -6.02 -27.66
C LEU A 400 -10.60 -4.49 -27.80
N LEU A 401 -11.26 -3.94 -28.81
CA LEU A 401 -11.39 -2.48 -28.98
C LEU A 401 -12.11 -1.83 -27.80
N ILE A 402 -13.18 -2.45 -27.28
CA ILE A 402 -13.88 -1.97 -26.08
C ILE A 402 -12.95 -2.04 -24.87
N PHE A 403 -12.23 -3.13 -24.71
CA PHE A 403 -11.26 -3.31 -23.64
C PHE A 403 -10.15 -2.24 -23.70
N MET A 404 -9.54 -2.02 -24.86
CA MET A 404 -8.53 -0.98 -25.10
C MET A 404 -9.07 0.41 -24.80
N ARG A 405 -10.30 0.71 -25.22
CA ARG A 405 -10.94 1.99 -24.94
C ARG A 405 -11.06 2.24 -23.43
N GLN A 406 -11.35 1.20 -22.65
CA GLN A 406 -11.39 1.31 -21.19
C GLN A 406 -9.97 1.35 -20.59
N ALA A 407 -9.04 0.53 -21.07
CA ALA A 407 -7.65 0.48 -20.61
C ALA A 407 -6.88 1.78 -20.90
N SER A 408 -7.29 2.57 -21.91
CA SER A 408 -6.72 3.89 -22.18
C SER A 408 -7.04 4.92 -21.10
N GLN A 409 -7.89 4.59 -20.12
CA GLN A 409 -8.16 5.42 -18.94
C GLN A 409 -7.31 4.88 -17.78
N PRO A 410 -6.22 5.57 -17.39
CA PRO A 410 -5.36 5.11 -16.30
C PRO A 410 -6.09 5.04 -14.97
N LEU A 411 -5.78 4.01 -14.20
CA LEU A 411 -6.30 3.79 -12.85
C LEU A 411 -5.61 4.75 -11.89
N LYS A 412 -6.39 5.65 -11.30
CA LYS A 412 -5.93 6.73 -10.43
C LYS A 412 -6.65 6.64 -9.09
N ILE A 413 -5.92 6.80 -7.99
CA ILE A 413 -6.49 6.87 -6.64
C ILE A 413 -6.57 8.34 -6.22
N ARG A 414 -7.78 8.82 -5.94
CA ARG A 414 -8.04 10.19 -5.45
C ARG A 414 -8.39 10.24 -3.97
N VAL A 415 -7.61 11.00 -3.22
CA VAL A 415 -7.81 11.22 -1.78
C VAL A 415 -8.43 12.59 -1.54
N GLY A 416 -9.38 12.65 -0.61
CA GLY A 416 -10.16 13.87 -0.31
C GLY A 416 -10.95 14.39 -1.51
N LYS A 417 -11.20 13.54 -2.52
CA LYS A 417 -11.82 13.86 -3.83
C LYS A 417 -11.08 14.91 -4.68
N ILE A 418 -9.93 15.41 -4.22
CA ILE A 418 -9.21 16.53 -4.83
C ILE A 418 -7.83 16.08 -5.31
N VAL A 419 -7.09 15.35 -4.47
CA VAL A 419 -5.68 15.05 -4.72
C VAL A 419 -5.54 13.66 -5.33
N THR A 420 -4.92 13.56 -6.50
CA THR A 420 -4.59 12.26 -7.12
C THR A 420 -3.22 11.80 -6.64
N LEU A 421 -3.13 10.60 -6.05
CA LEU A 421 -1.86 10.05 -5.58
C LEU A 421 -0.91 9.82 -6.77
N SER A 422 0.04 10.73 -6.95
CA SER A 422 0.97 10.78 -8.07
C SER A 422 2.27 11.48 -7.66
N ARG A 423 3.33 11.30 -8.44
CA ARG A 423 4.59 12.02 -8.22
C ARG A 423 4.41 13.54 -8.32
N ASN A 424 3.50 14.00 -9.17
CA ASN A 424 3.17 15.42 -9.29
C ASN A 424 2.56 15.98 -8.01
N SER A 425 1.61 15.26 -7.40
CA SER A 425 1.01 15.69 -6.13
C SER A 425 1.99 15.70 -4.97
N PHE A 426 2.99 14.80 -4.94
CA PHE A 426 4.10 14.91 -3.98
C PHE A 426 4.82 16.26 -4.10
N LEU A 427 5.19 16.66 -5.32
CA LEU A 427 5.84 17.96 -5.55
C LEU A 427 4.93 19.14 -5.17
N GLN A 428 3.62 19.04 -5.45
CA GLN A 428 2.66 20.06 -5.03
C GLN A 428 2.60 20.19 -3.51
N ILE A 429 2.58 19.08 -2.77
CA ILE A 429 2.59 19.09 -1.29
C ILE A 429 3.89 19.70 -0.76
N MET A 430 5.04 19.36 -1.35
CA MET A 430 6.32 19.97 -0.99
C MET A 430 6.35 21.48 -1.26
N ASN A 431 5.79 21.92 -2.39
CA ASN A 431 5.67 23.34 -2.72
C ASN A 431 4.77 24.09 -1.75
N VAL A 432 3.60 23.52 -1.38
CA VAL A 432 2.71 24.10 -0.37
C VAL A 432 3.45 24.25 0.97
N SER A 433 4.17 23.21 1.38
CA SER A 433 4.98 23.24 2.62
C SER A 433 6.02 24.36 2.58
N TYR A 434 6.72 24.52 1.45
CA TYR A 434 7.71 25.57 1.23
C TYR A 434 7.09 26.97 1.21
N THR A 435 5.91 27.14 0.60
CA THR A 435 5.19 28.42 0.60
C THR A 435 4.79 28.84 2.02
N ILE A 436 4.24 27.91 2.81
CA ILE A 436 3.89 28.19 4.22
C ILE A 436 5.16 28.53 5.01
N PHE A 437 6.26 27.80 4.79
CA PHE A 437 7.54 28.06 5.45
C PHE A 437 8.05 29.49 5.15
N ASN A 438 8.04 29.92 3.89
CA ASN A 438 8.46 31.27 3.53
C ASN A 438 7.54 32.35 4.10
N MET A 439 6.23 32.09 4.17
CA MET A 439 5.31 33.01 4.83
C MET A 439 5.67 33.19 6.32
N LEU A 440 5.94 32.09 7.04
CA LEU A 440 6.35 32.15 8.45
C LEU A 440 7.69 32.87 8.64
N LEU A 441 8.66 32.64 7.75
CA LEU A 441 9.95 33.31 7.79
C LEU A 441 9.82 34.82 7.58
N ASN A 442 8.99 35.26 6.64
CA ASN A 442 8.78 36.68 6.33
C ASN A 442 7.93 37.43 7.38
N THR A 443 7.29 36.71 8.31
CA THR A 443 6.56 37.30 9.43
C THR A 443 7.42 37.52 10.69
N GLN A 444 8.68 37.07 10.67
CA GLN A 444 9.71 37.44 11.66
C GLN A 444 10.43 38.71 11.21
#